data_AF-A0A703RUH9-F1
#
_entry.id   AF-A0A703RUH9-F1
#
_cell.length_a   1.000
_cell.length_b   1.000
_cell.length_c   1.000
_cell.angle_alpha   90.00
_cell.angle_beta   90.00
_cell.angle_gamma   90.00
#
_symmetry.space_group_name_H-M   'P 1'
#
loop_
_entity.id
_entity.type
_entity.pdbx_description
1 polymer ?
#
loop_
_entity_poly.entity_id
_entity_poly.type
_entity_poly.pdbx_seq_one_letter_code
_entity_poly.pdbx_strand_id
1 'polypeptide(L)'
;GLLRVALSTETINFISAVDGRKYQTTVVLYQSAVKLSGRYSWNLYQLIKSRLLDKSGAFSIKLDELMIELNSRVNLEFKDYKKSVIGRSIDEIVEKTEIKSIKCVNAERQGRRVSKVRFEIEMR
;
A
#
# COMPACT_ATOMS: atom_id res chain seq x y z
N GLY A 1 1.95 30.95 0.21
CA GLY A 1 1.78 31.02 -1.25
C GLY A 1 0.53 30.25 -1.63
N LEU A 2 -0.19 30.69 -2.66
CA LEU A 2 -1.41 30.03 -3.13
C LEU A 2 -1.08 29.27 -4.42
N LEU A 3 -1.30 27.95 -4.44
CA LEU A 3 -1.14 27.12 -5.63
C LEU A 3 -2.50 26.99 -6.33
N ARG A 4 -2.54 27.28 -7.63
CA ARG A 4 -3.72 27.04 -8.47
C ARG A 4 -3.41 25.87 -9.41
N VAL A 5 -4.29 24.87 -9.41
CA VAL A 5 -4.19 23.69 -10.27
C VAL A 5 -5.53 23.51 -10.98
N ALA A 6 -5.49 23.26 -12.29
CA ALA A 6 -6.66 22.86 -13.07
C ALA A 6 -6.53 21.38 -13.41
N LEU A 7 -7.55 20.59 -13.07
CA LEU A 7 -7.61 19.16 -13.38
C LEU A 7 -8.25 18.95 -14.76
N SER A 8 -7.84 17.89 -15.46
CA SER A 8 -8.51 17.50 -16.71
C SER A 8 -9.93 17.01 -16.44
N THR A 9 -10.82 17.14 -17.43
CA THR A 9 -12.19 16.60 -17.36
C THR A 9 -12.19 15.09 -17.06
N GLU A 10 -11.25 14.34 -17.63
CA GLU A 10 -11.08 12.91 -17.35
C GLU A 10 -10.75 12.65 -15.87
N THR A 11 -9.85 13.43 -15.29
CA THR A 11 -9.49 13.32 -13.86
C THR A 11 -10.69 13.65 -12.98
N ILE A 12 -11.43 14.70 -13.31
CA ILE A 12 -12.64 15.10 -12.58
C ILE A 12 -13.67 13.96 -12.61
N ASN A 13 -13.94 13.40 -13.80
CA ASN A 13 -14.88 12.29 -13.97
C ASN A 13 -14.46 11.05 -13.18
N PHE A 14 -13.16 10.75 -13.13
CA PHE A 14 -12.62 9.64 -12.36
C PHE A 14 -12.86 9.84 -10.85
N ILE A 15 -12.56 11.03 -10.32
CA ILE A 15 -12.70 11.35 -8.88
C ILE A 15 -14.16 11.51 -8.47
N SER A 16 -15.05 11.99 -9.36
CA SER A 16 -16.46 12.21 -9.04
C SER A 16 -17.35 10.96 -9.13
N ALA A 17 -16.86 9.88 -9.74
CA ALA A 17 -17.64 8.64 -9.94
C ALA A 17 -17.75 7.73 -8.69
N VAL A 18 -17.39 8.23 -7.50
CA VAL A 18 -17.21 7.45 -6.27
C VAL A 18 -18.51 6.78 -5.79
N ASP A 19 -19.66 7.46 -5.90
CA ASP A 19 -20.93 6.96 -5.35
C ASP A 19 -21.48 5.71 -6.06
N GLY A 20 -21.17 5.54 -7.36
CA GLY A 20 -21.56 4.35 -8.14
C GLY A 20 -20.59 3.16 -8.02
N ARG A 21 -19.47 3.34 -7.29
CA ARG A 21 -18.29 2.45 -7.32
C ARG A 21 -17.79 2.08 -5.93
N LYS A 22 -18.70 1.91 -4.96
CA LYS A 22 -18.38 1.65 -3.54
C LYS A 22 -17.43 0.47 -3.28
N TYR A 23 -17.36 -0.52 -4.19
CA TYR A 23 -16.45 -1.66 -4.12
C TYR A 23 -15.23 -1.57 -5.05
N GLN A 24 -15.08 -0.47 -5.79
CA GLN A 24 -13.94 -0.19 -6.67
C GLN A 24 -13.12 1.02 -6.16
N THR A 25 -13.42 1.52 -4.97
CA THR A 25 -12.78 2.69 -4.37
C THR A 25 -12.08 2.30 -3.08
N THR A 26 -10.93 2.92 -2.82
CA THR A 26 -10.17 2.72 -1.59
C THR A 26 -10.35 3.95 -0.70
N VAL A 27 -10.86 3.75 0.52
CA VAL A 27 -11.07 4.83 1.48
C VAL A 27 -9.89 4.89 2.44
N VAL A 28 -9.32 6.09 2.57
CA VAL A 28 -8.17 6.39 3.43
C VAL A 28 -8.42 7.63 4.26
N LEU A 29 -7.82 7.69 5.46
CA LEU A 29 -7.91 8.90 6.28
C LEU A 29 -6.93 9.95 5.76
N TYR A 30 -7.44 11.16 5.49
CA TYR A 30 -6.62 12.27 5.00
C TYR A 30 -5.43 12.56 5.93
N GLN A 31 -5.66 12.59 7.25
CA GLN A 31 -4.60 12.83 8.24
C GLN A 31 -3.51 11.76 8.24
N SER A 32 -3.85 10.51 7.90
CA SER A 32 -2.88 9.42 7.73
C SER A 32 -2.10 9.63 6.43
N ALA A 33 -2.79 9.93 5.33
CA ALA A 33 -2.21 10.11 4.00
C ALA A 33 -1.12 11.20 3.97
N VAL A 34 -1.41 12.38 4.51
CA VAL A 34 -0.50 13.54 4.42
C VAL A 34 0.75 13.44 5.30
N LYS A 35 0.78 12.50 6.26
CA LYS A 35 1.92 12.28 7.16
C LYS A 35 2.94 11.28 6.60
N LEU A 36 2.54 10.48 5.62
CA LEU A 36 3.40 9.51 4.97
C LEU A 36 4.30 10.22 3.95
N SER A 37 5.60 10.22 4.22
CA SER A 37 6.61 10.91 3.43
C SER A 37 7.60 9.95 2.77
N GLY A 38 7.65 8.70 3.23
CA GLY A 38 8.50 7.67 2.65
C GLY A 38 8.08 7.33 1.23
N ARG A 39 9.09 7.12 0.38
CA ARG A 39 8.95 6.90 -1.06
C ARG A 39 7.92 5.81 -1.43
N TYR A 40 7.79 4.78 -0.59
CA TYR A 40 6.93 3.62 -0.84
C TYR A 40 5.78 3.51 0.16
N SER A 41 5.80 4.30 1.23
CA SER A 41 4.87 4.20 2.36
C SER A 41 3.44 4.51 1.95
N TRP A 42 3.24 5.54 1.13
CA TRP A 42 1.92 5.88 0.61
C TRP A 42 1.30 4.77 -0.23
N ASN A 43 2.08 4.20 -1.16
CA ASN A 43 1.60 3.12 -2.02
C ASN A 43 1.29 1.85 -1.21
N LEU A 44 2.14 1.50 -0.24
CA LEU A 44 1.89 0.35 0.63
C LEU A 44 0.64 0.55 1.49
N TYR A 45 0.45 1.75 2.04
CA TYR A 45 -0.74 2.08 2.83
C TYR A 45 -2.02 1.97 2.00
N GLN A 46 -2.05 2.55 0.80
CA GLN A 46 -3.19 2.42 -0.11
C GLN A 46 -3.47 0.95 -0.48
N LEU A 47 -2.42 0.18 -0.80
CA LEU A 47 -2.57 -1.25 -1.09
C LEU A 47 -3.17 -2.01 0.09
N ILE A 48 -2.72 -1.73 1.32
CA ILE A 48 -3.31 -2.35 2.52
C ILE A 48 -4.79 -1.99 2.65
N LYS A 49 -5.13 -0.70 2.51
CA LYS A 49 -6.51 -0.23 2.66
C LYS A 49 -7.44 -0.78 1.59
N SER A 50 -6.95 -0.96 0.36
CA SER A 50 -7.74 -1.53 -0.74
C SER A 50 -8.03 -3.02 -0.52
N ARG A 51 -7.09 -3.76 0.08
CA ARG A 51 -7.23 -5.20 0.35
C ARG A 51 -7.97 -5.53 1.64
N LEU A 52 -8.12 -4.55 2.55
CA LEU A 52 -8.86 -4.71 3.80
C LEU A 52 -10.38 -4.48 3.68
N LEU A 53 -10.87 -4.14 2.48
CA LEU A 53 -12.31 -4.04 2.22
C LEU A 53 -13.06 -5.35 2.56
N ASP A 54 -12.37 -6.50 2.56
CA ASP A 54 -12.92 -7.85 2.78
C ASP A 54 -12.73 -8.41 4.21
N LYS A 55 -12.47 -7.56 5.22
CA LYS A 55 -12.44 -7.87 6.68
C LYS A 55 -11.40 -8.89 7.19
N SER A 56 -10.64 -9.58 6.35
CA SER A 56 -9.76 -10.69 6.81
C SER A 56 -8.52 -10.26 7.58
N GLY A 57 -8.27 -8.96 7.79
CA GLY A 57 -7.05 -8.46 8.46
C GLY A 57 -5.76 -8.94 7.80
N ALA A 58 -5.82 -9.55 6.62
CA ALA A 58 -4.67 -10.17 5.97
C ALA A 58 -4.94 -10.40 4.49
N PHE A 59 -3.91 -10.25 3.67
CA PHE A 59 -3.97 -10.55 2.24
C PHE A 59 -2.62 -11.08 1.75
N SER A 60 -2.63 -11.83 0.66
CA SER A 60 -1.42 -12.32 0.02
C SER A 60 -1.29 -11.71 -1.38
N ILE A 61 -0.06 -11.39 -1.78
CA ILE A 61 0.26 -10.79 -3.08
C ILE A 61 1.57 -11.38 -3.61
N LYS A 62 1.67 -11.57 -4.93
CA LYS A 62 2.93 -12.00 -5.55
C LYS A 62 3.98 -10.89 -5.45
N LEU A 63 5.25 -11.27 -5.43
CA LEU A 63 6.33 -10.31 -5.22
C LEU A 63 6.47 -9.32 -6.39
N ASP A 64 6.30 -9.79 -7.62
CA ASP A 64 6.29 -8.97 -8.83
C ASP A 64 5.12 -7.97 -8.85
N GLU A 65 3.92 -8.43 -8.51
CA GLU A 65 2.73 -7.58 -8.34
C GLU A 65 2.96 -6.51 -7.26
N LEU A 66 3.52 -6.89 -6.10
CA LEU A 66 3.86 -5.95 -5.04
C LEU A 66 4.85 -4.88 -5.50
N MET A 67 5.88 -5.26 -6.26
CA MET A 67 6.87 -4.31 -6.79
C MET A 67 6.24 -3.29 -7.74
N ILE A 68 5.24 -3.70 -8.52
CA ILE A 68 4.47 -2.82 -9.40
C ILE A 68 3.63 -1.83 -8.57
N GLU A 69 2.86 -2.34 -7.60
CA GLU A 69 2.01 -1.53 -6.71
C GLU A 69 2.84 -0.49 -5.92
N LEU A 70 4.00 -0.88 -5.40
CA LEU A 70 4.90 0.02 -4.69
C LEU A 70 5.68 0.95 -5.62
N ASN A 71 5.55 0.81 -6.94
CA ASN A 71 6.38 1.49 -7.93
C ASN A 71 7.88 1.36 -7.61
N SER A 72 8.28 0.17 -7.13
CA SER A 72 9.63 -0.12 -6.65
C SER A 72 10.34 -1.02 -7.66
N ARG A 73 10.86 -0.43 -8.73
CA ARG A 73 11.70 -1.14 -9.72
C ARG A 73 13.14 -1.29 -9.24
N VAL A 74 13.32 -1.83 -8.03
CA VAL A 74 14.64 -1.99 -7.41
C VAL A 74 15.11 -3.42 -7.62
N ASN A 75 16.30 -3.60 -8.21
CA ASN A 75 16.91 -4.91 -8.36
C ASN A 75 17.63 -5.30 -7.07
N LEU A 76 16.88 -5.81 -6.09
CA LEU A 76 17.39 -6.27 -4.80
C LEU A 76 17.04 -7.73 -4.55
N GLU A 77 17.89 -8.44 -3.82
CA GLU A 77 17.47 -9.70 -3.22
C GLU A 77 16.29 -9.47 -2.26
N PHE A 78 15.40 -10.45 -2.16
CA PHE A 78 14.18 -10.31 -1.36
C PHE A 78 14.47 -9.93 0.11
N LYS A 79 15.57 -10.42 0.70
CA LYS A 79 15.97 -10.07 2.07
C LYS A 79 16.19 -8.55 2.23
N ASP A 80 16.93 -7.96 1.31
CA ASP A 80 17.24 -6.53 1.33
C ASP A 80 16.04 -5.69 0.93
N TYR A 81 15.25 -6.16 -0.04
CA TYR A 81 13.98 -5.55 -0.42
C TYR A 81 13.01 -5.51 0.77
N LYS A 82 12.86 -6.62 1.49
CA LYS A 82 12.01 -6.73 2.68
C LYS A 82 12.44 -5.75 3.78
N LYS A 83 13.74 -5.55 3.99
CA LYS A 83 14.25 -4.61 5.00
C LYS A 83 14.12 -3.15 4.58
N SER A 84 14.59 -2.81 3.38
CA SER A 84 14.77 -1.43 2.93
C SER A 84 13.53 -0.78 2.33
N VAL A 85 12.66 -1.58 1.70
CA VAL A 85 11.43 -1.12 1.06
C VAL A 85 10.25 -1.42 1.96
N ILE A 86 9.96 -2.71 2.20
CA ILE A 86 8.78 -3.12 2.97
C ILE A 86 8.87 -2.68 4.43
N GLY A 87 9.98 -3.01 5.12
CA GLY A 87 10.17 -2.74 6.55
C GLY A 87 10.07 -1.25 6.87
N ARG A 88 10.86 -0.41 6.20
CA ARG A 88 10.81 1.05 6.41
C ARG A 88 9.43 1.65 6.14
N SER A 89 8.71 1.12 5.15
CA SER A 89 7.35 1.59 4.84
C SER A 89 6.37 1.18 5.94
N ILE A 90 6.48 -0.07 6.44
CA ILE A 90 5.68 -0.55 7.56
C ILE A 90 5.92 0.30 8.82
N ASP A 91 7.20 0.57 9.15
CA ASP A 91 7.56 1.34 10.34
C ASP A 91 6.89 2.71 10.33
N GLU A 92 6.98 3.44 9.21
CA GLU A 92 6.34 4.75 9.07
C GLU A 92 4.81 4.67 9.10
N ILE A 93 4.21 3.65 8.48
CA ILE A 93 2.75 3.48 8.46
C ILE A 93 2.22 3.22 9.87
N VAL A 94 2.85 2.32 10.62
CA VAL A 94 2.45 2.00 12.00
C VAL A 94 2.61 3.21 12.92
N GLU A 95 3.68 3.98 12.74
CA GLU A 95 3.93 5.19 13.53
C GLU A 95 2.89 6.29 13.26
N LYS A 96 2.53 6.52 11.99
CA LYS A 96 1.84 7.76 11.58
C LYS A 96 0.37 7.61 11.19
N THR A 97 -0.14 6.39 11.05
CA THR A 97 -1.52 6.13 10.58
C THR A 97 -2.36 5.42 11.64
N GLU A 98 -3.62 5.11 11.34
CA GLU A 98 -4.55 4.36 12.19
C GLU A 98 -4.23 2.86 12.32
N ILE A 99 -3.24 2.34 11.58
CA ILE A 99 -2.88 0.94 11.61
C ILE A 99 -2.02 0.67 12.86
N LYS A 100 -2.41 -0.34 13.65
CA LYS A 100 -1.73 -0.72 14.89
C LYS A 100 -0.49 -1.57 14.62
N SER A 101 -0.59 -2.55 13.74
CA SER A 101 0.55 -3.41 13.39
C SER A 101 0.42 -3.96 11.97
N ILE A 102 1.57 -4.17 11.32
CA ILE A 102 1.67 -4.84 10.01
C ILE A 102 2.81 -5.85 10.09
N LYS A 103 2.52 -7.11 9.76
CA LYS A 103 3.54 -8.14 9.57
C LYS A 103 3.59 -8.54 8.11
N CYS A 104 4.80 -8.67 7.56
CA CYS A 104 5.04 -9.22 6.23
C CYS A 104 5.74 -10.58 6.37
N VAL A 105 5.04 -11.66 6.04
CA VAL A 105 5.54 -13.03 6.12
C VAL A 105 5.69 -13.64 4.73
N ASN A 106 6.57 -14.63 4.61
CA ASN A 106 6.77 -15.34 3.36
C ASN A 106 5.61 -16.34 3.21
N ALA A 107 4.83 -16.23 2.14
CA ALA A 107 3.66 -17.08 1.92
C ALA A 107 3.97 -18.25 0.97
N GLU A 108 4.82 -18.03 -0.03
CA GLU A 108 5.16 -19.03 -1.02
C GLU A 108 6.59 -18.85 -1.53
N ARG A 109 7.20 -19.96 -1.96
CA ARG A 109 8.50 -19.99 -2.61
C ARG A 109 8.41 -20.72 -3.94
N GLN A 110 9.12 -20.20 -4.94
CA GLN A 110 9.40 -20.88 -6.19
C GLN A 110 10.89 -21.27 -6.19
N GLY A 111 11.16 -22.54 -5.91
CA GLY A 111 12.52 -23.01 -5.63
C GLY A 111 13.11 -22.32 -4.40
N ARG A 112 14.27 -21.67 -4.55
CA ARG A 112 14.94 -20.93 -3.46
C ARG A 112 14.43 -19.49 -3.27
N ARG A 113 13.62 -18.98 -4.21
CA ARG A 113 13.17 -17.58 -4.21
C ARG A 113 11.79 -17.45 -3.59
N VAL A 114 11.54 -16.38 -2.85
CA VAL A 114 10.20 -16.03 -2.36
C VAL A 114 9.39 -15.52 -3.54
N SER A 115 8.25 -16.15 -3.83
CA SER A 115 7.34 -15.80 -4.94
C SER A 115 6.13 -15.00 -4.44
N LYS A 116 5.69 -15.23 -3.20
CA LYS A 116 4.51 -14.59 -2.62
C LYS A 116 4.75 -14.19 -1.17
N VAL A 117 4.21 -13.04 -0.79
CA VAL A 117 4.19 -12.57 0.59
C VAL A 117 2.76 -12.46 1.10
N ARG A 118 2.58 -12.56 2.41
CA ARG A 118 1.32 -12.31 3.09
C ARG A 118 1.52 -11.16 4.08
N PHE A 119 0.63 -10.19 4.01
CA PHE A 119 0.50 -9.12 4.98
C PHE A 119 -0.57 -9.50 5.99
N GLU A 120 -0.27 -9.28 7.27
CA GLU A 120 -1.21 -9.41 8.39
C GLU A 120 -1.29 -8.05 9.08
N ILE A 121 -2.49 -7.53 9.25
CA ILE A 121 -2.77 -6.16 9.64
C ILE A 121 -3.73 -6.16 10.82
N GLU A 122 -3.36 -5.40 11.84
CA GLU A 122 -4.21 -5.10 12.99
C GLU A 122 -4.56 -3.62 12.97
N MET A 123 -5.86 -3.30 13.05
CA MET A 123 -6.34 -1.92 13.16
C MET A 123 -6.41 -1.50 14.63
N ARG A 124 -6.37 -0.18 14.89
CA ARG A 124 -6.64 0.37 16.23
C ARG A 124 -8.12 0.36 16.57
#